data_AF-A0A3D4FPD2-F1
#
_entry.id   AF-A0A3D4FPD2-F1
#
_cell.length_a   1.000
_cell.length_b   1.000
_cell.length_c   1.000
_cell.angle_alpha   90.00
_cell.angle_beta   90.00
_cell.angle_gamma   90.00
#
_symmetry.space_group_name_H-M   'P 1'
#
loop_
_entity.id
_entity.type
_entity.pdbx_description
1 polymer ?
#
loop_
_entity_poly.entity_id
_entity_poly.type
_entity_poly.pdbx_seq_one_letter_code
_entity_poly.pdbx_strand_id
1 'polypeptide(L)' 'GDAAAPGASEKQPPNLEAAGHMLDLLNTLADKTKGNLTPDEERFLTQVLYELRMRFIEAKKNESPIATS' A
#
# COMPACT_ATOMS: atom_id res chain seq x y z
N GLY A 1 31.38 21.70 19.61
CA GLY A 1 31.62 20.28 19.85
C GLY A 1 30.40 19.55 19.38
N ASP A 2 30.45 19.10 18.14
CA ASP A 2 29.36 18.55 17.37
C ASP A 2 28.92 17.20 17.91
N ALA A 3 27.64 17.08 18.26
CA ALA A 3 26.99 15.80 18.50
C ALA A 3 25.79 15.71 17.57
N ALA A 4 26.03 15.31 16.33
CA ALA A 4 24.99 14.85 15.43
C ALA A 4 24.40 13.56 16.02
N ALA A 5 23.10 13.55 16.28
CA ALA A 5 22.38 12.38 16.74
C ALA A 5 22.55 11.21 15.74
N PRO A 6 23.01 10.02 16.16
CA PRO A 6 23.01 8.85 15.31
C PRO A 6 21.61 8.24 15.34
N GLY A 7 20.97 8.21 14.18
CA GLY A 7 19.64 7.60 14.04
C GLY A 7 18.89 8.17 12.86
N ALA A 8 19.56 8.37 11.73
CA ALA A 8 18.84 8.43 10.46
C ALA A 8 18.11 7.08 10.36
N SER A 9 16.79 7.07 10.59
CA SER A 9 15.96 5.92 10.27
C SER A 9 16.19 5.62 8.79
N GLU A 10 17.02 4.63 8.51
CA GLU A 10 17.09 4.02 7.18
C GLU A 10 15.67 3.55 6.89
N LYS A 11 14.97 4.29 6.02
CA LYS A 11 13.62 3.92 5.59
C LYS A 11 13.75 2.56 4.94
N GLN A 12 13.31 1.52 5.63
CA GLN A 12 13.29 0.17 5.09
C GLN A 12 12.55 0.19 3.74
N PRO A 13 13.04 -0.55 2.74
CA PRO A 13 12.38 -0.62 1.46
C PRO A 13 10.95 -1.16 1.65
N PRO A 14 9.96 -0.62 0.91
CA PRO A 14 8.59 -1.08 1.02
C PRO A 14 8.47 -2.56 0.66
N ASN A 15 7.82 -3.37 1.51
CA ASN A 15 7.52 -4.77 1.19
C ASN A 15 6.27 -4.85 0.29
N LEU A 16 6.51 -4.89 -1.02
CA LEU A 16 5.45 -4.92 -2.02
C LEU A 16 4.72 -6.26 -2.07
N GLU A 17 5.39 -7.37 -1.78
CA GLU A 17 4.72 -8.68 -1.73
C GLU A 17 3.62 -8.71 -0.65
N ALA A 18 3.96 -8.27 0.57
CA ALA A 18 3.00 -8.17 1.66
C ALA A 18 1.86 -7.18 1.36
N ALA A 19 2.18 -6.06 0.70
CA ALA A 19 1.18 -5.07 0.28
C ALA A 19 0.20 -5.63 -0.77
N GLY A 20 0.70 -6.44 -1.72
CA GLY A 20 -0.12 -7.14 -2.70
C GLY A 20 -1.10 -8.11 -2.04
N HIS A 21 -0.61 -8.98 -1.14
CA HIS A 21 -1.47 -9.92 -0.40
C HIS A 21 -2.54 -9.20 0.44
N MET A 22 -2.19 -8.08 1.07
CA MET A 22 -3.15 -7.28 1.81
C MET A 22 -4.24 -6.70 0.90
N LEU A 23 -3.88 -6.20 -0.28
CA LEU A 23 -4.84 -5.71 -1.29
C LEU A 23 -5.80 -6.81 -1.74
N ASP A 24 -5.30 -8.02 -1.98
CA ASP A 24 -6.13 -9.16 -2.38
C ASP A 24 -7.10 -9.58 -1.27
N LEU A 25 -6.65 -9.57 -0.02
CA LEU A 25 -7.51 -9.85 1.14
C LEU A 25 -8.61 -8.78 1.26
N LEU A 26 -8.27 -7.50 1.18
CA LEU A 26 -9.23 -6.41 1.24
C LEU A 26 -10.25 -6.50 0.10
N ASN A 27 -9.82 -6.88 -1.11
CA ASN A 27 -10.73 -7.08 -2.22
C ASN A 27 -11.69 -8.26 -1.97
N THR A 28 -11.18 -9.37 -1.42
CA THR A 28 -12.01 -10.53 -1.04
C THR A 28 -13.04 -10.16 0.02
N LEU A 29 -12.68 -9.32 0.99
CA LEU A 29 -13.61 -8.82 2.00
C LEU A 29 -14.66 -7.90 1.38
N ALA A 30 -14.27 -6.98 0.49
CA ALA A 30 -15.21 -6.10 -0.21
C ALA A 30 -16.27 -6.92 -0.96
N ASP A 31 -15.85 -7.95 -1.70
CA ASP A 31 -16.76 -8.85 -2.41
C ASP A 31 -17.72 -9.59 -1.46
N LYS A 32 -17.22 -10.07 -0.32
CA LYS A 32 -18.05 -10.75 0.70
C LYS A 32 -19.01 -9.82 1.43
N THR A 33 -18.66 -8.54 1.57
CA THR A 33 -19.52 -7.53 2.21
C THR A 33 -20.52 -6.90 1.25
N LYS A 34 -20.41 -7.17 -0.06
CA LYS A 34 -21.30 -6.59 -1.07
C LYS A 34 -22.77 -6.91 -0.78
N GLY A 35 -23.62 -5.88 -0.77
CA GLY A 35 -25.03 -5.99 -0.41
C GLY A 35 -25.33 -5.90 1.09
N ASN A 36 -24.30 -5.91 1.95
CA ASN A 36 -24.42 -5.62 3.39
C ASN A 36 -23.91 -4.22 3.76
N LEU A 37 -23.42 -3.46 2.79
CA LEU A 37 -22.92 -2.10 2.96
C LEU A 37 -24.01 -1.09 2.64
N THR A 38 -24.02 0.02 3.38
CA THR A 38 -24.74 1.22 2.97
C THR A 38 -24.08 1.85 1.73
N PRO A 39 -24.80 2.70 0.97
CA PRO A 39 -24.23 3.37 -0.21
C PRO A 39 -22.95 4.17 0.08
N ASP A 40 -22.87 4.78 1.26
CA ASP A 40 -21.72 5.57 1.67
C ASP A 40 -20.52 4.67 2.02
N GLU A 41 -20.75 3.54 2.70
CA GLU A 41 -19.71 2.55 2.99
C GLU A 41 -19.16 1.90 1.71
N GLU A 42 -20.03 1.55 0.76
CA GLU A 42 -19.61 1.00 -0.53
C GLU A 42 -18.76 2.00 -1.32
N ARG A 43 -19.17 3.27 -1.34
CA ARG A 43 -18.41 4.35 -2.00
C ARG A 43 -17.06 4.56 -1.33
N PHE A 44 -17.03 4.64 0.01
CA PHE A 44 -15.80 4.81 0.78
C PHE A 44 -14.83 3.65 0.55
N LEU A 45 -15.32 2.41 0.67
CA LEU A 45 -14.50 1.21 0.49
C LEU A 45 -13.91 1.14 -0.93
N THR A 46 -14.71 1.49 -1.94
CA THR A 46 -14.25 1.55 -3.34
C THR A 46 -13.16 2.61 -3.53
N GLN A 47 -13.32 3.80 -2.95
CA GLN A 47 -12.33 4.88 -3.02
C GLN A 47 -11.01 4.46 -2.35
N VAL A 48 -11.07 3.89 -1.14
CA VAL A 48 -9.88 3.44 -0.42
C VAL A 48 -9.14 2.34 -1.17
N LEU A 49 -9.86 1.33 -1.67
CA LEU A 49 -9.26 0.26 -2.48
C LEU A 49 -8.59 0.80 -3.75
N TYR A 50 -9.22 1.76 -4.41
CA TYR A 50 -8.64 2.41 -5.58
C TYR A 50 -7.33 3.14 -5.23
N GLU A 51 -7.33 3.97 -4.19
CA GLU A 51 -6.13 4.70 -3.77
C GLU A 51 -4.98 3.76 -3.38
N LEU A 52 -5.27 2.70 -2.62
CA LEU A 52 -4.26 1.73 -2.23
C LEU A 52 -3.66 1.00 -3.43
N ARG A 53 -4.48 0.64 -4.43
CA ARG A 53 -3.99 0.05 -5.70
C ARG A 53 -3.08 1.01 -6.46
N MET A 54 -3.45 2.29 -6.55
CA MET A 54 -2.64 3.29 -7.24
C MET A 54 -1.27 3.47 -6.55
N ARG A 55 -1.25 3.58 -5.22
CA ARG A 55 -0.01 3.67 -4.44
C ARG A 55 0.85 2.41 -4.60
N PHE A 56 0.23 1.23 -4.65
CA PHE A 56 0.93 -0.03 -4.88
C PHE A 56 1.58 -0.08 -6.26
N ILE A 57 0.86 0.33 -7.31
CA ILE A 57 1.39 0.41 -8.68
C ILE A 57 2.55 1.40 -8.76
N GLU A 58 2.42 2.58 -8.14
CA GLU A 58 3.48 3.58 -8.08
C GLU A 58 4.72 3.05 -7.35
N ALA A 59 4.53 2.41 -6.19
CA ALA A 59 5.63 1.84 -5.42
C ALA A 59 6.33 0.70 -6.19
N LYS A 60 5.57 -0.13 -6.91
CA LYS A 60 6.11 -1.18 -7.79
C LYS A 60 6.90 -0.62 -8.98
N LYS A 61 6.49 0.53 -9.55
CA LYS A 61 7.28 1.22 -10.58
C LYS A 61 8.60 1.76 -10.01
N ASN A 62 8.58 2.24 -8.77
CA ASN A 62 9.75 2.81 -8.08
C ASN A 62 10.75 1.76 -7.57
N GLU A 63 10.38 0.47 -7.54
CA GLU A 63 11.27 -0.65 -7.22
C GLU A 63 12.34 -0.89 -8.32
N SER A 64 12.11 -0.40 -9.54
CA SER A 64 13.07 -0.48 -10.66
C SER A 64 13.76 0.88 -10.85
N PRO A 65 14.89 1.15 -10.16
CA PRO A 65 16.20 1.09 -10.85
C PRO A 65 17.43 0.94 -9.91
N ILE A 66 17.82 -0.25 -9.43
CA ILE A 66 19.14 -0.43 -8.76
C ILE A 66 19.69 -1.87 -8.79
N ALA A 67 19.53 -2.60 -9.90
CA ALA A 67 20.20 -3.90 -10.05
C ALA A 67 20.57 -4.23 -11.52
N THR A 68 21.29 -3.33 -12.18
CA THR A 68 22.20 -3.70 -13.28
C THR A 68 23.42 -2.78 -13.24
N SER A 69 24.44 -3.16 -12.48
CA SER A 69 25.83 -2.70 -12.61
C SER A 69 26.73 -3.82 -12.12
#